data_AF-A0A2V8X061-F1
#
_entry.id   AF-A0A2V8X061-F1
#
_cell.length_a   1.000
_cell.length_b   1.000
_cell.length_c   1.000
_cell.angle_alpha   90.00
_cell.angle_beta   90.00
_cell.angle_gamma   90.00
#
_symmetry.space_group_name_H-M   'P 1'
#
loop_
_entity.id
_entity.type
_entity.pdbx_description
1 polymer ?
#
loop_
_entity_poly.entity_id
_entity_poly.type
_entity_poly.pdbx_seq_one_letter_code
_entity_poly.pdbx_strand_id
1 'polypeptide(L)' 'MNKPKKVVLAYSGGLDTSIIIPWLKENYGCEVIAVIGDV' A
#
# COMPACT_ATOMS: atom_id res chain seq x y z
N MET A 1 1.39 -15.84 13.56
CA MET A 1 1.02 -15.49 12.17
C MET A 1 2.00 -14.44 11.67
N ASN A 2 2.62 -14.64 10.52
CA ASN A 2 3.70 -13.77 10.02
C ASN A 2 3.08 -12.52 9.37
N LYS A 3 3.26 -11.33 9.97
CA LYS A 3 2.78 -10.08 9.36
C LYS A 3 3.61 -9.78 8.11
N PRO A 4 3.01 -9.29 7.01
CA PRO A 4 3.77 -8.92 5.81
C PRO A 4 4.75 -7.81 6.18
N LYS A 5 6.04 -8.00 5.86
CA LYS A 5 7.07 -6.96 6.13
C LYS A 5 7.05 -5.86 5.06
N LYS A 6 6.67 -6.20 3.83
CA LYS A 6 6.67 -5.32 2.65
C LYS A 6 5.51 -5.67 1.73
N VAL A 7 4.83 -4.65 1.20
CA VAL A 7 3.68 -4.75 0.29
C VAL A 7 3.92 -3.85 -0.92
N VAL A 8 3.62 -4.36 -2.11
CA VAL A 8 3.59 -3.57 -3.36
C VAL A 8 2.13 -3.25 -3.68
N LEU A 9 1.79 -1.97 -3.77
CA LEU A 9 0.45 -1.47 -4.01
C LEU A 9 0.35 -0.92 -5.43
N ALA A 10 -0.57 -1.45 -6.23
CA ALA A 10 -0.99 -0.79 -7.47
C ALA A 10 -1.71 0.52 -7.10
N TYR A 11 -1.12 1.65 -7.47
CA TYR A 11 -1.55 2.97 -7.04
C TYR A 11 -2.03 3.75 -8.26
N SER A 12 -3.31 4.13 -8.28
CA SER A 12 -3.92 4.90 -9.37
C SER A 12 -3.90 6.40 -9.14
N GLY A 13 -3.51 6.86 -7.94
CA GLY A 13 -3.65 8.26 -7.52
C GLY A 13 -5.05 8.62 -7.02
N GLY A 14 -6.01 7.69 -7.04
CA GLY A 14 -7.35 7.87 -6.49
C GLY A 14 -7.35 7.97 -4.96
N LEU A 15 -8.43 8.54 -4.41
CA LEU A 15 -8.63 8.70 -2.96
C LEU A 15 -8.52 7.36 -2.23
N ASP A 16 -9.15 6.31 -2.76
CA ASP A 16 -9.12 4.97 -2.15
C ASP A 16 -7.69 4.42 -2.07
N THR A 17 -6.94 4.51 -3.17
CA THR A 17 -5.54 4.06 -3.22
C THR A 17 -4.60 4.92 -2.39
N SER A 18 -5.00 6.16 -2.08
CA SER A 18 -4.25 7.06 -1.20
C SER A 18 -4.48 6.73 0.27
N ILE A 19 -5.74 6.52 0.68
CA ILE A 19 -6.11 6.24 2.07
C ILE A 19 -5.66 4.84 2.51
N ILE A 20 -5.56 3.88 1.59
CA ILE A 20 -5.13 2.52 1.96
C ILE A 20 -3.65 2.44 2.39
N ILE A 21 -2.81 3.39 1.98
CA ILE A 21 -1.39 3.43 2.36
C ILE A 21 -1.19 3.61 3.88
N PRO A 22 -1.72 4.66 4.55
CA PRO A 22 -1.61 4.78 6.00
C PRO A 22 -2.34 3.63 6.72
N TRP A 23 -3.48 3.18 6.20
CA TRP A 23 -4.21 2.06 6.80
C TRP A 23 -3.37 0.77 6.84
N LEU A 24 -2.66 0.43 5.76
CA LEU A 24 -1.77 -0.74 5.72
C LEU A 24 -0.61 -0.60 6.72
N LYS A 25 -0.04 0.60 6.85
CA LYS A 25 1.03 0.88 7.82
C LYS A 25 0.54 0.72 9.26
N GLU A 26 -0.65 1.23 9.59
CA GLU A 26 -1.22 1.16 10.94
C GLU A 26 -1.66 -0.26 11.33
N ASN A 27 -2.33 -0.98 10.42
CA ASN A 27 -2.91 -2.29 10.73
C ASN A 27 -1.87 -3.42 10.64
N TYR A 28 -0.90 -3.32 9.72
CA TYR A 28 0.05 -4.39 9.46
C TYR A 28 1.50 -4.05 9.84
N GLY A 29 1.84 -2.78 10.09
CA GLY A 29 3.21 -2.37 10.41
C GLY A 29 4.20 -2.65 9.27
N CYS A 30 3.72 -2.60 8.03
CA CYS A 30 4.47 -3.01 6.84
C CYS A 30 4.97 -1.81 6.02
N GLU A 31 6.07 -2.02 5.30
CA GLU A 31 6.53 -1.07 4.28
C GLU A 31 5.63 -1.18 3.04
N VAL A 32 5.18 -0.04 2.51
CA VAL A 32 4.31 0.02 1.33
C VAL A 32 5.04 0.70 0.19
N ILE A 33 5.15 0.02 -0.95
CA ILE A 33 5.72 0.54 -2.20
C ILE A 33 4.57 0.76 -3.18
N ALA A 34 4.26 2.01 -3.50
CA ALA A 34 3.27 2.35 -4.51
C ALA A 34 3.88 2.22 -5.92
N VAL A 35 3.17 1.53 -6.82
CA VAL A 35 3.54 1.37 -8.22
C VAL A 35 2.46 1.97 -9.10
N ILE A 36 2.88 2.88 -9.97
CA ILE A 36 2.05 3.46 -11.02
C ILE A 36 2.52 2.86 -12.33
N GLY A 37 1.60 2.35 -13.12
CA GLY A 37 1.86 1.90 -14.48
C GLY A 37 1.17 2.83 -15.47
N ASP A 38 1.89 3.22 -16.52
CA ASP A 38 1.32 3.83 -17.73
C ASP A 38 0.99 2.70 -18.72
N VAL A 39 -0.17 2.74 -19.36
CA VAL A 39 -0.71 1.65 -20.21
C VAL A 39 -1.09 2.13 -21.59
#